data_AF-A0A8J2PH12-F1
#
_entry.id   AF-A0A8J2PH12-F1
#
_cell.length_a   1.000
_cell.length_b   1.000
_cell.length_c   1.000
_cell.angle_alpha   90.00
_cell.angle_beta   90.00
_cell.angle_gamma   90.00
#
_symmetry.space_group_name_H-M   'P 1'
#
loop_
_entity.id
_entity.type
_entity.pdbx_description
1 polymer ?
#
loop_
_entity_poly.entity_id
_entity_poly.type
_entity_poly.pdbx_seq_one_letter_code
_entity_poly.pdbx_strand_id
1 'polypeptide(L)'
;MVSDHGRRFGDFDHQGKFLERSLPGLFIRLPEVLQETFPKFNFRNNMRFNTRMLTTGFDIYHTLKHLLVIQNMNVSESDAGFKPALKDMSSLLVPISGNRSCSDVNILEGNCVCNTTGDIQAWENPYLRQKLIKFSFEELNGIIASSKYGNVCRTYNSPLMSYVTSR
;
A
#
# COMPACT_ATOMS: atom_id res chain seq x y z
N MET A 1 -11.42 1.92 4.57
CA MET A 1 -12.02 1.70 3.24
C MET A 1 -11.15 0.72 2.48
N VAL A 2 -11.75 -0.29 1.87
CA VAL A 2 -11.07 -1.37 1.15
C VAL A 2 -11.69 -1.45 -0.24
N SER A 3 -10.86 -1.44 -1.29
CA SER A 3 -11.28 -1.82 -2.63
C SER A 3 -11.23 -3.35 -2.76
N ASP A 4 -12.15 -3.95 -3.50
CA ASP A 4 -12.14 -5.39 -3.79
C ASP A 4 -11.09 -5.74 -4.86
N HIS A 5 -10.85 -4.82 -5.79
CA HIS A 5 -9.81 -4.93 -6.80
C HIS A 5 -9.24 -3.55 -7.18
N GLY A 6 -8.16 -3.52 -7.95
CA GLY A 6 -7.66 -2.32 -8.61
C GLY A 6 -8.40 -2.05 -9.95
N ARG A 7 -7.81 -1.31 -10.89
CA ARG A 7 -8.52 -0.90 -12.11
C ARG A 7 -8.64 -2.05 -13.12
N ARG A 8 -9.87 -2.40 -13.52
CA ARG A 8 -10.15 -3.52 -14.44
C ARG A 8 -10.36 -3.13 -15.91
N PHE A 9 -10.80 -1.90 -16.18
CA PHE A 9 -11.21 -1.43 -17.50
C PHE A 9 -10.62 -0.05 -17.79
N GLY A 10 -10.31 0.23 -19.07
CA GLY A 10 -9.81 1.53 -19.57
C GLY A 10 -8.54 1.40 -20.43
N ASP A 11 -8.00 2.54 -20.87
CA ASP A 11 -6.93 2.62 -21.89
C ASP A 11 -5.58 2.00 -21.52
N PHE A 12 -5.42 1.55 -20.27
CA PHE A 12 -4.24 0.82 -19.80
C PHE A 12 -4.38 -0.71 -19.95
N ASP A 13 -5.24 -1.18 -20.85
CA ASP A 13 -5.57 -2.62 -21.01
C ASP A 13 -4.46 -3.48 -21.65
N HIS A 14 -3.25 -2.91 -21.80
CA HIS A 14 -2.07 -3.59 -22.33
C HIS A 14 -1.14 -4.07 -21.19
N GLN A 15 0.08 -4.54 -21.55
CA GLN A 15 1.05 -5.19 -20.66
C GLN A 15 1.06 -4.59 -19.23
N GLY A 16 0.84 -5.42 -18.21
CA GLY A 16 0.71 -4.97 -16.81
C GLY A 16 -0.72 -4.97 -16.24
N LYS A 17 -1.75 -5.31 -17.03
CA LYS A 17 -3.16 -5.46 -16.58
C LYS A 17 -3.35 -6.30 -15.31
N PHE A 18 -2.50 -7.31 -15.09
CA PHE A 18 -2.52 -8.09 -13.86
C PHE A 18 -2.17 -7.24 -12.61
N LEU A 19 -1.18 -6.36 -12.72
CA LEU A 19 -0.75 -5.47 -11.64
C LEU A 19 -1.83 -4.48 -11.28
N GLU A 20 -2.37 -3.78 -12.28
CA GLU A 20 -3.42 -2.77 -12.06
C GLU A 20 -4.66 -3.36 -11.41
N ARG A 21 -5.01 -4.62 -11.70
CA ARG A 21 -6.13 -5.32 -11.04
C ARG A 21 -5.80 -5.80 -9.62
N SER A 22 -4.53 -6.08 -9.35
CA SER A 22 -4.06 -6.68 -8.09
C SER A 22 -3.62 -5.67 -7.04
N LEU A 23 -3.84 -4.37 -7.30
CA LEU A 23 -3.54 -3.27 -6.38
C LEU A 23 -4.83 -2.62 -5.83
N PRO A 24 -5.61 -3.32 -5.00
CA PRO A 24 -6.74 -2.70 -4.32
C PRO A 24 -6.26 -1.64 -3.33
N GLY A 25 -6.90 -0.46 -3.37
CA GLY A 25 -6.65 0.59 -2.39
C GLY A 25 -7.11 0.18 -0.98
N LEU A 26 -6.22 0.27 0.00
CA LEU A 26 -6.52 0.09 1.42
C LEU A 26 -6.21 1.39 2.18
N PHE A 27 -7.25 2.03 2.72
CA PHE A 27 -7.12 3.24 3.53
C PHE A 27 -7.65 2.97 4.94
N ILE A 28 -6.77 3.08 5.94
CA ILE A 28 -7.11 2.87 7.34
C ILE A 28 -6.88 4.17 8.10
N ARG A 29 -7.93 4.68 8.76
CA ARG A 29 -7.81 5.71 9.78
C ARG A 29 -7.91 5.03 11.13
N LEU A 30 -6.82 5.06 11.88
CA LEU A 30 -6.81 4.51 13.23
C LEU A 30 -7.40 5.54 14.22
N PRO A 31 -8.39 5.18 15.06
CA PRO A 31 -8.89 6.06 16.11
C PRO A 31 -7.79 6.42 17.12
N GLU A 32 -7.76 7.66 17.57
CA GLU A 32 -6.79 8.14 18.57
C GLU A 32 -6.98 7.42 19.91
N VAL A 33 -8.22 7.21 20.32
CA VAL A 33 -8.58 6.46 21.53
C VAL A 33 -7.92 5.07 21.57
N LEU A 34 -7.75 4.39 20.44
CA LEU A 34 -7.09 3.07 20.42
C LEU A 34 -5.60 3.17 20.78
N GLN A 35 -4.93 4.25 20.36
CA GLN A 35 -3.54 4.51 20.76
C GLN A 35 -3.44 4.89 22.24
N GLU A 36 -4.35 5.72 22.72
CA GLU A 36 -4.37 6.19 24.10
C GLU A 36 -4.71 5.08 25.09
N THR A 37 -5.59 4.15 24.70
CA THR A 37 -5.98 2.99 25.51
C THR A 37 -4.86 1.95 25.57
N PHE A 38 -4.11 1.78 24.47
CA PHE A 38 -3.09 0.74 24.31
C PHE A 38 -1.72 1.32 23.91
N PRO A 39 -1.15 2.26 24.68
CA PRO A 39 0.03 3.03 24.26
C PRO A 39 1.29 2.16 24.10
N LYS A 40 1.36 1.04 24.81
CA LYS A 40 2.49 0.09 24.75
C LYS A 40 2.62 -0.62 23.40
N PHE A 41 1.53 -0.80 22.66
CA PHE A 41 1.51 -1.63 21.46
C PHE A 41 1.94 -0.90 20.18
N ASN A 42 1.98 0.43 20.21
CA ASN A 42 2.52 1.25 19.13
C ASN A 42 1.88 1.02 17.75
N PHE A 43 0.55 0.82 17.70
CA PHE A 43 -0.13 0.34 16.48
C PHE A 43 0.06 1.26 15.25
N ARG A 44 0.24 2.57 15.47
CA ARG A 44 0.40 3.56 14.39
C ARG A 44 1.70 3.34 13.66
N ASN A 45 2.78 3.07 14.40
CA ASN A 45 4.09 2.83 13.81
C ASN A 45 4.13 1.46 13.12
N ASN A 46 3.49 0.44 13.71
CA ASN A 46 3.37 -0.88 13.07
C ASN A 46 2.59 -0.79 11.74
N MET A 47 1.45 -0.11 11.71
CA MET A 47 0.70 0.08 10.46
C MET A 47 1.46 0.91 9.43
N ARG A 48 2.22 1.93 9.86
CA ARG A 48 3.09 2.71 8.95
C ARG A 48 4.18 1.84 8.35
N PHE A 49 4.82 0.99 9.14
CA PHE A 49 5.81 0.04 8.67
C PHE A 49 5.22 -0.94 7.65
N ASN A 50 4.03 -1.46 7.93
CA ASN A 50 3.34 -2.43 7.08
C ASN A 50 2.92 -1.87 5.70
N THR A 51 2.93 -0.55 5.50
CA THR A 51 2.67 0.05 4.17
C THR A 51 3.71 -0.32 3.11
N ARG A 52 4.86 -0.86 3.53
CA ARG A 52 5.96 -1.30 2.67
C ARG A 52 6.11 -2.83 2.64
N MET A 53 5.16 -3.56 3.19
CA MET A 53 5.21 -5.02 3.31
C MET A 53 4.18 -5.68 2.37
N LEU A 54 4.43 -6.94 2.03
CA LEU A 54 3.45 -7.75 1.29
C LEU A 54 2.24 -8.05 2.19
N THR A 55 1.09 -7.46 1.84
CA THR A 55 -0.17 -7.64 2.55
C THR A 55 -1.25 -8.23 1.65
N THR A 56 -2.22 -8.89 2.27
CA THR A 56 -3.35 -9.54 1.62
C THR A 56 -4.65 -9.21 2.34
N GLY A 57 -5.78 -9.56 1.74
CA GLY A 57 -7.08 -9.48 2.42
C GLY A 57 -7.15 -10.31 3.71
N PHE A 58 -6.37 -11.41 3.81
CA PHE A 58 -6.30 -12.22 5.02
C PHE A 58 -5.68 -11.48 6.20
N ASP A 59 -4.73 -10.58 5.95
CA ASP A 59 -4.15 -9.73 6.99
C ASP A 59 -5.20 -8.76 7.56
N ILE A 60 -6.10 -8.23 6.71
CA ILE A 60 -7.23 -7.39 7.14
C ILE A 60 -8.19 -8.22 8.01
N TYR A 61 -8.58 -9.41 7.53
CA TYR A 61 -9.43 -10.33 8.29
C TYR A 61 -8.83 -10.67 9.67
N HIS A 62 -7.53 -10.99 9.72
CA HIS A 62 -6.84 -11.31 10.96
C HIS A 62 -6.70 -10.10 11.88
N THR A 63 -6.57 -8.90 11.32
CA THR A 63 -6.61 -7.63 12.07
C THR A 63 -7.95 -7.42 12.76
N LEU A 64 -9.06 -7.70 12.07
CA LEU A 64 -10.39 -7.57 12.67
C LEU A 64 -10.57 -8.56 13.83
N LYS A 65 -10.09 -9.81 13.68
CA LYS A 65 -10.05 -10.76 14.80
C LYS A 65 -9.21 -10.25 15.96
N HIS A 66 -8.03 -9.72 15.67
CA HIS A 66 -7.14 -9.19 16.69
C HIS A 66 -7.81 -8.06 17.49
N LEU A 67 -8.54 -7.15 16.82
CA LEU A 67 -9.31 -6.09 17.49
C LEU A 67 -10.37 -6.63 18.45
N LEU A 68 -11.09 -7.69 18.07
CA LEU A 68 -12.08 -8.33 18.94
C LEU A 68 -11.43 -8.96 20.19
N VAL A 69 -10.20 -9.48 20.05
CA VAL A 69 -9.45 -10.00 21.20
C VAL A 69 -8.97 -8.86 22.08
N ILE A 70 -8.40 -7.79 21.50
CA ILE A 70 -7.89 -6.62 22.25
C ILE A 70 -9.00 -5.93 23.05
N GLN A 71 -10.22 -5.85 22.52
CA GLN A 71 -11.36 -5.30 23.24
C GLN A 71 -11.66 -6.07 24.55
N ASN A 72 -11.33 -7.36 24.58
CA ASN A 72 -11.52 -8.23 25.75
C ASN A 72 -10.25 -8.36 26.61
N MET A 73 -9.16 -7.66 26.28
CA MET A 73 -7.89 -7.68 27.02
C MET A 73 -7.96 -6.77 28.26
N ASN A 74 -8.76 -7.17 29.25
CA ASN A 74 -8.49 -6.86 30.67
C ASN A 74 -7.45 -7.84 31.26
N VAL A 75 -6.93 -8.76 30.44
CA VAL A 75 -6.06 -9.87 30.83
C VAL A 75 -4.76 -9.75 30.03
N SER A 76 -3.62 -9.94 30.70
CA SER A 76 -2.28 -9.85 30.12
C SER A 76 -2.18 -10.58 28.76
N GLU A 77 -1.32 -10.05 27.88
CA GLU A 77 -1.04 -10.50 26.49
C GLU A 77 -0.87 -12.01 26.29
N SER A 78 -0.66 -12.79 27.36
CA SER A 78 -0.49 -14.24 27.35
C SER A 78 -1.78 -15.06 27.33
N ASP A 79 -2.93 -14.53 27.74
CA ASP A 79 -4.03 -15.41 28.21
C ASP A 79 -5.14 -15.67 27.18
N ALA A 80 -5.18 -14.93 26.07
CA ALA A 80 -6.22 -15.12 25.04
C ALA A 80 -5.87 -16.16 23.96
N GLY A 81 -4.65 -16.71 23.96
CA GLY A 81 -4.20 -17.71 22.97
C GLY A 81 -4.15 -17.21 21.51
N PHE A 82 -4.43 -15.94 21.27
CA PHE A 82 -4.43 -15.35 19.93
C PHE A 82 -3.01 -14.99 19.50
N LYS A 83 -2.60 -15.49 18.33
CA LYS A 83 -1.30 -15.16 17.73
C LYS A 83 -1.49 -14.05 16.69
N PRO A 84 -1.04 -12.81 16.96
CA PRO A 84 -1.27 -11.69 16.06
C PRO A 84 -0.44 -11.76 14.78
N ALA A 85 0.67 -12.52 14.79
CA ALA A 85 1.49 -12.76 13.62
C ALA A 85 1.51 -14.26 13.28
N LEU A 86 1.14 -14.60 12.05
CA LEU A 86 1.28 -15.93 11.46
C LEU A 86 2.00 -15.81 10.11
N LYS A 87 2.45 -16.97 9.61
CA LYS A 87 3.21 -17.05 8.35
C LYS A 87 2.37 -16.60 7.15
N ASP A 88 1.11 -16.99 7.10
CA ASP A 88 0.15 -16.81 5.99
C ASP A 88 -0.82 -15.65 6.19
N MET A 89 -1.11 -15.24 7.44
CA MET A 89 -1.88 -14.03 7.76
C MET A 89 -1.40 -13.37 9.06
N SER A 90 -1.24 -12.06 9.08
CA SER A 90 -0.78 -11.29 10.22
C SER A 90 -1.62 -10.03 10.42
N SER A 91 -1.91 -9.68 11.67
CA SER A 91 -2.63 -8.46 11.98
C SER A 91 -1.79 -7.25 11.59
N LEU A 92 -2.40 -6.29 10.91
CA LEU A 92 -1.78 -5.01 10.53
C LEU A 92 -1.34 -4.18 11.76
N LEU A 93 -1.89 -4.45 12.94
CA LEU A 93 -1.51 -3.81 14.21
C LEU A 93 -0.13 -4.23 14.75
N VAL A 94 0.48 -5.28 14.19
CA VAL A 94 1.84 -5.73 14.54
C VAL A 94 2.74 -5.73 13.29
N PRO A 95 4.08 -5.66 13.41
CA PRO A 95 4.95 -5.70 12.25
C PRO A 95 4.79 -6.99 11.44
N ILE A 96 4.60 -6.86 10.13
CA ILE A 96 4.57 -7.99 9.19
C ILE A 96 6.00 -8.35 8.81
N SER A 97 6.30 -9.65 8.72
CA SER A 97 7.63 -10.13 8.32
C SER A 97 7.98 -9.65 6.90
N GLY A 98 9.14 -8.99 6.77
CA GLY A 98 9.69 -8.61 5.47
C GLY A 98 10.21 -9.78 4.64
N ASN A 99 10.40 -10.96 5.25
CA ASN A 99 10.86 -12.17 4.56
C ASN A 99 9.72 -13.04 4.01
N ARG A 100 8.47 -12.56 4.09
CA ARG A 100 7.29 -13.23 3.56
C ARG A 100 7.29 -13.16 2.03
N SER A 101 7.17 -14.32 1.39
CA SER A 101 7.01 -14.47 -0.06
C SER A 101 5.54 -14.59 -0.47
N CYS A 102 5.25 -14.47 -1.78
CA CYS A 102 3.93 -14.72 -2.33
C CYS A 102 3.40 -16.13 -2.02
N SER A 103 4.28 -17.15 -2.03
CA SER A 103 3.88 -18.53 -1.70
C SER A 103 3.51 -18.69 -0.22
N ASP A 104 4.17 -17.95 0.69
CA ASP A 104 3.84 -17.98 2.12
C ASP A 104 2.41 -17.47 2.40
N VAL A 105 1.88 -16.58 1.55
CA VAL A 105 0.53 -16.02 1.65
C VAL A 105 -0.46 -16.59 0.62
N ASN A 106 -0.13 -17.74 0.04
CA ASN A 106 -0.98 -18.43 -0.92
C ASN A 106 -1.32 -17.61 -2.18
N ILE A 107 -0.43 -16.70 -2.58
CA ILE A 107 -0.49 -16.02 -3.88
C ILE A 107 0.26 -16.87 -4.91
N LEU A 108 -0.44 -17.28 -5.96
CA LEU A 108 0.16 -18.01 -7.09
C LEU A 108 1.25 -17.17 -7.76
N GLU A 109 2.31 -17.81 -8.25
CA GLU A 109 3.46 -17.15 -8.85
C GLU A 109 3.07 -16.21 -10.01
N GLY A 110 2.19 -16.66 -10.91
CA GLY A 110 1.67 -15.83 -12.01
C GLY A 110 0.84 -14.62 -11.55
N ASN A 111 0.45 -14.60 -10.28
CA ASN A 111 -0.27 -13.51 -9.63
C ASN A 111 0.59 -12.77 -8.58
N CYS A 112 1.90 -12.98 -8.55
CA CYS A 112 2.78 -12.30 -7.61
C CYS A 112 3.20 -10.93 -8.17
N VAL A 113 2.83 -9.84 -7.48
CA VAL A 113 3.20 -8.47 -7.87
C VAL A 113 4.61 -8.06 -7.43
N CYS A 114 5.28 -8.86 -6.59
CA CYS A 114 6.58 -8.49 -6.02
C CYS A 114 7.72 -8.51 -7.05
N ASN A 115 7.60 -9.28 -8.13
CA ASN A 115 8.67 -9.48 -9.11
C ASN A 115 8.44 -8.76 -10.45
N THR A 116 7.46 -7.85 -10.52
CA THR A 116 7.00 -7.32 -11.81
C THR A 116 7.63 -5.99 -12.23
N THR A 117 8.40 -5.33 -11.36
CA THR A 117 9.21 -4.18 -11.74
C THR A 117 10.62 -4.67 -12.02
N GLY A 118 10.99 -4.80 -13.30
CA GLY A 118 12.39 -5.00 -13.67
C GLY A 118 13.25 -3.80 -13.28
N ASP A 119 14.56 -4.00 -13.18
CA ASP A 119 15.50 -2.89 -12.96
C ASP A 119 15.27 -1.81 -14.03
N ILE A 120 14.83 -0.64 -13.58
CA ILE A 120 14.56 0.47 -14.47
C ILE A 120 15.91 1.09 -14.82
N GLN A 121 16.61 0.53 -15.81
CA GLN A 121 17.83 1.14 -16.39
C GLN A 121 17.59 2.62 -16.79
N ALA A 122 16.34 2.97 -17.11
CA ALA A 122 15.94 4.34 -17.41
C ALA A 122 16.07 5.30 -16.20
N TRP A 123 16.09 4.81 -14.96
CA TRP A 123 16.31 5.64 -13.77
C TRP A 123 17.78 6.05 -13.64
N GLU A 124 18.71 5.20 -14.07
CA GLU A 124 20.15 5.48 -14.05
C GLU A 124 20.53 6.52 -15.11
N ASN A 125 19.85 6.50 -16.27
CA ASN A 125 20.05 7.49 -17.33
C ASN A 125 19.40 8.85 -16.98
N PRO A 126 20.19 9.92 -16.74
CA PRO A 126 19.63 11.21 -16.30
C PRO A 126 18.67 11.86 -17.31
N TYR A 127 18.91 11.66 -18.61
CA TYR A 127 18.06 12.20 -19.66
C TYR A 127 16.70 11.49 -19.72
N LEU A 128 16.70 10.15 -19.67
CA LEU A 128 15.45 9.37 -19.63
C LEU A 128 14.67 9.65 -18.34
N ARG A 129 15.35 9.69 -17.19
CA ARG A 129 14.75 10.06 -15.91
C ARG A 129 14.05 11.41 -15.97
N GLN A 130 14.72 12.44 -16.47
CA GLN A 130 14.12 13.77 -16.64
C GLN A 130 12.88 13.75 -17.54
N LYS A 131 12.99 13.08 -18.70
CA LYS A 131 11.90 13.00 -19.67
C LYS A 131 10.68 12.26 -19.09
N LEU A 132 10.90 11.16 -18.38
CA LEU A 132 9.85 10.38 -17.72
C LEU A 132 9.18 11.18 -16.60
N ILE A 133 9.96 11.86 -15.75
CA ILE A 133 9.42 12.71 -14.69
C ILE A 133 8.58 13.83 -15.34
N LYS A 134 9.11 14.56 -16.32
CA LYS A 134 8.37 15.63 -16.99
C LYS A 134 7.06 15.13 -17.59
N PHE A 135 7.12 14.09 -18.41
CA PHE A 135 5.96 13.49 -19.07
C PHE A 135 4.88 13.07 -18.05
N SER A 136 5.28 12.34 -17.00
CA SER A 136 4.33 11.84 -16.00
C SER A 136 3.58 12.98 -15.30
N PHE A 137 4.26 14.08 -14.97
CA PHE A 137 3.61 15.22 -14.33
C PHE A 137 2.76 16.05 -15.28
N GLU A 138 3.19 16.20 -16.54
CA GLU A 138 2.38 16.87 -17.57
C GLU A 138 1.07 16.10 -17.82
N GLU A 139 1.14 14.78 -17.97
CA GLU A 139 -0.05 13.93 -18.13
C GLU A 139 -0.96 13.96 -16.90
N LEU A 140 -0.41 13.77 -15.70
CA LEU A 140 -1.20 13.80 -14.46
C LEU A 140 -1.91 15.15 -14.29
N ASN A 141 -1.20 16.26 -14.52
CA ASN A 141 -1.78 17.59 -14.40
C ASN A 141 -2.78 17.88 -15.53
N GLY A 142 -2.54 17.37 -16.74
CA GLY A 142 -3.48 17.44 -17.86
C GLY A 142 -4.79 16.71 -17.55
N ILE A 143 -4.71 15.52 -16.95
CA ILE A 143 -5.89 14.76 -16.48
C ILE A 143 -6.63 15.53 -15.39
N ILE A 144 -5.92 16.09 -14.39
CA ILE A 144 -6.56 16.88 -13.32
C ILE A 144 -7.29 18.08 -13.90
N ALA A 145 -6.62 18.86 -14.77
CA ALA A 145 -7.15 20.08 -15.36
C ALA A 145 -8.37 19.82 -16.27
N SER A 146 -8.36 18.72 -17.03
CA SER A 146 -9.46 18.32 -17.91
C SER A 146 -10.60 17.60 -17.19
N SER A 147 -10.38 17.14 -15.94
CA SER A 147 -11.42 16.49 -15.15
C SER A 147 -12.48 17.48 -14.66
N LYS A 148 -13.64 16.95 -14.26
CA LYS A 148 -14.69 17.71 -13.56
C LYS A 148 -14.22 18.34 -12.23
N TYR A 149 -13.03 17.99 -11.75
CA TYR A 149 -12.43 18.50 -10.52
C TYR A 149 -11.34 19.54 -10.76
N GLY A 150 -11.10 19.98 -12.01
CA GLY A 150 -10.01 20.92 -12.34
C GLY A 150 -10.08 22.25 -11.58
N ASN A 151 -11.29 22.72 -11.24
CA ASN A 151 -11.49 23.96 -10.46
C ASN A 151 -11.39 23.75 -8.93
N VAL A 152 -11.29 22.51 -8.46
CA VAL A 152 -11.24 22.14 -7.04
C VAL A 152 -9.84 21.66 -6.65
N CYS A 153 -9.20 20.89 -7.53
CA CYS A 153 -7.90 20.30 -7.30
C CYS A 153 -6.78 21.25 -7.73
N ARG A 154 -5.74 21.38 -6.89
CA ARG A 154 -4.49 22.05 -7.24
C ARG A 154 -3.66 21.17 -8.18
N THR A 155 -2.87 21.80 -9.05
CA THR A 155 -1.78 21.17 -9.81
C THR A 155 -0.89 20.30 -8.90
N TYR A 156 -0.76 19.03 -9.26
CA TYR A 156 0.13 18.11 -8.56
C TYR A 156 1.59 18.55 -8.72
N ASN A 157 2.29 18.66 -7.60
CA ASN A 157 3.69 19.05 -7.53
C ASN A 157 4.43 18.17 -6.53
N SER A 158 5.67 17.79 -6.82
CA SER A 158 6.47 16.90 -5.97
C SER A 158 7.96 17.24 -6.07
N PRO A 159 8.77 16.94 -5.03
CA PRO A 159 10.21 17.20 -5.03
C PRO A 159 10.95 16.60 -6.23
N LEU A 160 10.41 15.54 -6.84
CA LEU A 160 10.97 14.93 -8.04
C LEU A 160 11.06 15.91 -9.22
N MET A 161 10.25 16.96 -9.24
CA MET A 161 10.29 17.97 -10.29
C MET A 161 11.58 18.79 -10.29
N SER A 162 12.33 18.80 -9.17
CA SER A 162 13.67 19.39 -9.12
C SER A 162 14.67 18.68 -10.03
N TYR A 163 14.43 17.42 -10.41
CA TYR A 163 15.28 16.70 -11.36
C TYR A 163 15.08 17.18 -12.80
N VAL A 164 13.94 17.79 -13.12
CA VAL A 164 13.64 18.35 -14.45
C VAL A 164 14.22 19.76 -14.50
N THR A 165 15.39 19.93 -15.10
CA THR A 165 15.98 21.27 -15.23
C THR A 165 15.17 22.10 -16.22
N SER A 166 14.95 23.37 -15.89
CA SER A 166 14.51 24.36 -16.87
C SER A 166 15.61 24.51 -17.91
N ARG A 167 15.34 24.12 -19.16
CA ARG A 167 16.07 24.70 -20.28
C ARG A 167 15.62 26.13 -20.48
#